data_AF-A0A183IQU7-F1
#
_entry.id   AF-A0A183IQU7-F1
#
_cell.length_a   1.000
_cell.length_b   1.000
_cell.length_c   1.000
_cell.angle_alpha   90.00
_cell.angle_beta   90.00
_cell.angle_gamma   90.00
#
_symmetry.space_group_name_H-M   'P 1'
#
loop_
_entity.id
_entity.type
_entity.pdbx_description
1 polymer ?
#
loop_
_entity_poly.entity_id
_entity_poly.type
_entity_poly.pdbx_seq_one_letter_code
_entity_poly.pdbx_strand_id
1 'polypeptide(L)'
;MLAYMPHRDDFEMEYRNDAETVISNVLFFINDDQLDRELKLTLIDMYIRNLIERRRRKRLSRDYNLVYNFFKEEKPQGGSTVYLYPPSAMRLMKREKDLRATLKKFAQFLPCAKFDELVSNIIKERTLKQRIEELQEYSRNGVKSLKGKRKFDLCTPLKRKRRKKEIAMKVEQIIATQIPCLVRGYFCMCKNRPILII
;
A
#
# COMPACT_ATOMS: atom_id res chain seq x y z
N MET A 1 1.27 19.10 13.08
CA MET A 1 1.88 18.36 14.21
C MET A 1 0.81 17.55 14.90
N LEU A 2 1.14 16.35 15.39
CA LEU A 2 0.17 15.41 15.99
C LEU A 2 -0.31 15.80 17.41
N ALA A 3 0.13 16.94 17.96
CA ALA A 3 -0.24 17.44 19.30
C ALA A 3 -0.26 16.33 20.38
N TYR A 4 0.76 15.46 20.35
CA TYR A 4 0.85 14.26 21.20
C TYR A 4 1.93 14.47 22.26
N MET A 5 1.61 14.11 23.51
CA MET A 5 2.45 14.25 24.70
C MET A 5 3.06 12.89 25.07
N PRO A 6 4.34 12.62 24.75
CA PRO A 6 4.91 11.28 24.87
C PRO A 6 5.03 10.76 26.30
N HIS A 7 5.25 11.63 27.29
CA HIS A 7 5.42 11.22 28.68
C HIS A 7 4.10 10.90 29.39
N ARG A 8 2.98 11.35 28.82
CA ARG A 8 1.63 11.08 29.33
C ARG A 8 0.88 10.05 28.48
N ASP A 9 1.42 9.72 27.31
CA ASP A 9 0.77 8.90 26.30
C ASP A 9 -0.63 9.45 25.96
N ASP A 10 -0.70 10.77 25.77
CA ASP A 10 -1.96 11.49 25.58
C ASP A 10 -1.89 12.55 24.48
N PHE A 11 -3.04 13.02 24.01
CA PHE A 11 -3.17 14.08 23.02
C PHE A 11 -3.57 15.40 23.69
N GLU A 12 -3.02 16.52 23.23
CA GLU A 12 -3.40 17.85 23.71
C GLU A 12 -4.87 18.16 23.38
N MET A 13 -5.37 17.62 22.26
CA MET A 13 -6.76 17.78 21.84
C MET A 13 -7.41 16.42 21.58
N GLU A 14 -8.51 16.16 22.28
CA GLU A 14 -9.23 14.89 22.21
C GLU A 14 -10.08 14.75 20.95
N TYR A 15 -10.47 13.50 20.66
CA TYR A 15 -11.44 13.25 19.59
C TYR A 15 -12.79 13.90 19.93
N ARG A 16 -13.31 14.73 19.00
CA ARG A 16 -14.53 15.53 19.19
C ARG A 16 -14.50 16.32 20.51
N ASN A 17 -13.49 17.18 20.63
CA ASN A 17 -13.33 18.07 21.78
C ASN A 17 -14.42 19.15 21.85
N ASP A 18 -15.02 19.50 20.70
CA ASP A 18 -16.18 20.38 20.58
C ASP A 18 -17.40 19.93 21.41
N ALA A 19 -17.52 18.62 21.66
CA ALA A 19 -18.57 18.06 22.53
C ALA A 19 -18.45 18.52 24.00
N GLU A 20 -17.25 18.89 24.48
CA GLU A 20 -17.06 19.41 25.85
C GLU A 20 -17.81 20.71 26.08
N THR A 21 -17.79 21.60 25.09
CA THR A 21 -18.48 22.89 25.16
C THR A 21 -20.00 22.72 25.17
N VAL A 22 -20.52 21.71 24.47
CA VAL A 22 -21.96 21.45 24.44
C VAL A 22 -22.40 20.91 25.79
N ILE A 23 -21.66 19.94 26.36
CA ILE A 23 -22.03 19.32 27.64
C ILE A 23 -21.85 20.28 28.83
N SER A 24 -20.88 21.19 28.78
CA SER A 24 -20.66 22.18 29.85
C SER A 24 -21.83 23.12 30.05
N ASN A 25 -22.66 23.31 29.02
CA ASN A 25 -23.81 24.21 29.06
C ASN A 25 -25.11 23.49 29.47
N VAL A 26 -25.08 22.17 29.70
CA VAL A 26 -26.25 21.40 30.11
C VAL A 26 -26.48 21.57 31.61
N LEU A 27 -27.57 22.23 31.98
CA LEU A 27 -27.98 22.48 33.37
C LEU A 27 -29.33 21.80 33.64
N PHE A 28 -29.48 21.17 34.80
CA PHE A 28 -30.74 20.60 35.27
C PHE A 28 -31.41 21.54 36.27
N PHE A 29 -32.70 21.79 36.07
CA PHE A 29 -33.53 22.57 36.97
C PHE A 29 -34.66 21.70 37.52
N ILE A 30 -35.10 21.99 38.74
CA ILE A 30 -36.13 21.20 39.43
C ILE A 30 -37.47 21.25 38.66
N ASN A 31 -37.73 22.38 38.01
CA ASN A 31 -38.94 22.66 37.24
C ASN A 31 -38.84 22.27 35.76
N ASP A 32 -37.77 21.56 35.34
CA ASP A 32 -37.65 21.11 33.95
C ASP A 32 -38.83 20.19 33.58
N ASP A 33 -39.45 20.45 32.43
CA ASP A 33 -40.46 19.57 31.88
C ASP A 33 -39.86 18.20 31.53
N GLN A 34 -40.71 17.17 31.44
CA GLN A 34 -40.26 15.81 31.13
C GLN A 34 -39.48 15.75 29.81
N LEU A 35 -39.95 16.48 28.80
CA LEU A 35 -39.28 16.56 27.48
C LEU A 35 -37.89 17.19 27.58
N ASP A 36 -37.73 18.25 28.37
CA ASP A 36 -36.45 18.93 28.57
C ASP A 36 -35.45 18.03 29.29
N ARG A 37 -35.91 17.30 30.32
CA ARG A 37 -35.05 16.31 31.01
C ARG A 37 -34.60 15.23 30.05
N GLU A 38 -35.51 14.67 29.26
CA GLU A 38 -35.18 13.64 28.27
C GLU A 38 -34.17 14.14 27.25
N LEU A 39 -34.36 15.34 26.71
CA LEU A 39 -33.41 15.96 25.78
C LEU A 39 -32.01 16.11 26.42
N LYS A 40 -31.93 16.62 27.65
CA LYS A 40 -30.66 16.75 28.39
C LYS A 40 -30.00 15.40 28.64
N LEU A 41 -30.77 14.37 28.98
CA LEU A 41 -30.27 13.00 29.13
C LEU A 41 -29.73 12.45 27.80
N THR A 42 -30.41 12.70 26.67
CA THR A 42 -29.92 12.26 25.36
C THR A 42 -28.58 12.92 24.99
N LEU A 43 -28.38 14.20 25.34
CA LEU A 43 -27.11 14.89 25.15
C LEU A 43 -25.99 14.26 25.98
N ILE A 44 -26.28 13.88 27.23
CA ILE A 44 -25.32 13.15 28.08
C ILE A 44 -24.99 11.78 27.47
N ASP A 45 -25.99 11.04 26.98
CA ASP A 45 -25.75 9.75 26.33
C ASP A 45 -24.88 9.88 25.08
N MET A 46 -25.11 10.91 24.28
CA MET A 46 -24.25 11.23 23.13
C MET A 46 -22.81 11.53 23.57
N TYR A 47 -22.62 12.26 24.67
CA TYR A 47 -21.30 12.53 25.24
C TYR A 47 -20.62 11.26 25.76
N ILE A 48 -21.34 10.37 26.45
CA ILE A 48 -20.83 9.07 26.90
C ILE A 48 -20.33 8.23 25.71
N ARG A 49 -21.06 8.22 24.59
CA ARG A 49 -20.60 7.53 23.36
C ARG A 49 -19.28 8.12 22.84
N ASN A 50 -19.10 9.44 22.90
CA ASN A 50 -17.82 10.08 22.57
C ASN A 50 -16.70 9.67 23.52
N LEU A 51 -16.95 9.57 24.83
CA LEU A 51 -15.96 9.10 25.81
C LEU A 51 -15.52 7.65 25.54
N ILE A 52 -16.47 6.77 25.21
CA ILE A 52 -16.18 5.38 24.83
C ILE A 52 -15.30 5.35 23.57
N GLU A 53 -15.64 6.13 22.55
CA GLU A 53 -14.87 6.21 21.32
C GLU A 53 -13.46 6.80 21.53
N ARG A 54 -13.29 7.79 22.41
CA ARG A 54 -11.96 8.30 22.80
C ARG A 54 -11.10 7.20 23.42
N ARG A 55 -11.66 6.47 24.41
CA ARG A 55 -10.96 5.34 25.05
C ARG A 55 -10.60 4.26 24.03
N ARG A 56 -11.52 3.94 23.10
CA ARG A 56 -11.28 2.97 22.02
C ARG A 56 -10.14 3.42 21.11
N ARG A 57 -10.11 4.68 20.69
CA ARG A 57 -9.03 5.23 19.84
C ARG A 57 -7.68 5.25 20.55
N LYS A 58 -7.62 5.69 21.81
CA LYS A 58 -6.37 5.65 22.61
C LYS A 58 -5.85 4.22 22.72
N ARG A 59 -6.73 3.26 23.02
CA ARG A 59 -6.38 1.85 23.04
C ARG A 59 -5.82 1.37 21.69
N LEU A 60 -6.52 1.63 20.58
CA LEU A 60 -6.05 1.23 19.25
C LEU A 60 -4.71 1.85 18.88
N SER A 61 -4.50 3.12 19.23
CA SER A 61 -3.21 3.81 19.01
C SER A 61 -2.06 3.10 19.70
N ARG A 62 -2.27 2.65 20.94
CA ARG A 62 -1.29 1.91 21.76
C ARG A 62 -1.10 0.48 21.28
N ASP A 63 -2.18 -0.27 21.14
CA ASP A 63 -2.15 -1.69 20.76
C ASP A 63 -1.37 -1.88 19.44
N TYR A 64 -1.53 -0.95 18.49
CA TYR A 64 -0.85 -0.98 17.19
C TYR A 64 0.41 -0.11 17.08
N ASN A 65 0.87 0.49 18.19
CA ASN A 65 2.02 1.39 18.23
C ASN A 65 1.99 2.46 17.13
N LEU A 66 0.81 3.03 16.85
CA LEU A 66 0.59 3.87 15.67
C LEU A 66 1.41 5.17 15.73
N VAL A 67 1.55 5.76 16.92
CA VAL A 67 2.32 6.99 17.14
C VAL A 67 3.81 6.73 16.94
N TYR A 68 4.34 5.67 17.55
CA TYR A 68 5.73 5.26 17.36
C TYR A 68 6.03 4.99 15.89
N ASN A 69 5.15 4.25 15.21
CA ASN A 69 5.30 3.93 13.78
C ASN A 69 5.26 5.19 12.90
N PHE A 70 4.40 6.17 13.23
CA PHE A 70 4.33 7.44 12.52
C PHE A 70 5.69 8.19 12.57
N PHE A 71 6.26 8.36 13.77
CA PHE A 71 7.57 9.01 13.92
C PHE A 71 8.74 8.18 13.36
N LYS A 72 8.61 6.84 13.34
CA LYS A 72 9.59 5.95 12.71
C LYS A 72 9.58 6.07 11.18
N GLU A 73 8.41 6.27 10.57
CA GLU A 73 8.26 6.41 9.12
C GLU A 73 8.75 7.75 8.58
N GLU A 74 8.74 8.82 9.39
CA GLU A 74 9.32 10.13 9.02
C GLU A 74 10.85 10.14 8.98
N LYS A 75 11.54 9.17 9.60
CA LYS A 75 12.97 9.00 9.36
C LYS A 75 13.17 8.54 7.92
N PRO A 76 13.94 9.27 7.09
CA PRO A 76 14.07 8.94 5.68
C PRO A 76 14.60 7.52 5.56
N GLN A 77 13.82 6.65 4.94
CA GLN A 77 14.17 5.27 4.60
C GLN A 77 15.32 5.18 3.57
N GLY A 78 16.16 6.22 3.47
CA GLY A 78 17.32 6.32 2.59
C GLY A 78 18.67 6.27 3.32
N GLY A 79 18.71 6.28 4.65
CA GLY A 79 19.97 6.30 5.41
C GLY A 79 20.30 4.97 6.08
N SER A 80 21.41 4.35 5.66
CA SER A 80 22.23 3.43 6.47
C SER A 80 21.83 1.95 6.59
N THR A 81 20.55 1.54 6.65
CA THR A 81 20.20 0.10 6.84
C THR A 81 19.86 -0.68 5.57
N VAL A 82 19.68 0.03 4.45
CA VAL A 82 19.31 -0.54 3.14
C VAL A 82 20.38 -1.49 2.58
N TYR A 83 21.66 -1.22 2.86
CA TYR A 83 22.78 -2.05 2.39
C TYR A 83 23.04 -3.30 3.24
N LEU A 84 22.40 -3.43 4.41
CA LEU A 84 22.60 -4.58 5.32
C LEU A 84 21.83 -5.84 4.89
N TYR A 85 20.88 -5.71 3.96
CA TYR A 85 20.00 -6.80 3.56
C TYR A 85 20.03 -7.03 2.05
N PRO A 86 19.92 -8.29 1.59
CA PRO A 86 19.87 -8.58 0.16
C PRO A 86 18.62 -7.98 -0.51
N PRO A 87 18.65 -7.67 -1.82
CA PRO A 87 17.51 -7.07 -2.54
C PRO A 87 16.20 -7.88 -2.47
N SER A 88 16.27 -9.18 -2.22
CA SER A 88 15.09 -10.03 -1.97
C SER A 88 14.41 -9.72 -0.64
N ALA A 89 15.18 -9.58 0.44
CA ALA A 89 14.69 -9.24 1.77
C ALA A 89 14.08 -7.83 1.79
N MET A 90 14.71 -6.87 1.11
CA MET A 90 14.15 -5.53 0.94
C MET A 90 12.80 -5.52 0.23
N ARG A 91 12.66 -6.29 -0.85
CA ARG A 91 11.39 -6.44 -1.57
C ARG A 91 10.30 -7.05 -0.70
N LEU A 92 10.66 -7.99 0.16
CA LEU A 92 9.74 -8.61 1.12
C LEU A 92 9.26 -7.58 2.16
N MET A 93 10.19 -6.83 2.75
CA MET A 93 9.89 -5.80 3.74
C MET A 93 9.00 -4.69 3.16
N LYS A 94 9.25 -4.28 1.91
CA LYS A 94 8.38 -3.33 1.20
C LYS A 94 6.97 -3.91 1.00
N ARG A 95 6.85 -5.15 0.52
CA ARG A 95 5.55 -5.82 0.35
C ARG A 95 4.79 -5.94 1.66
N GLU A 96 5.49 -6.22 2.77
CA GLU A 96 4.89 -6.24 4.10
C GLU A 96 4.37 -4.86 4.51
N LYS A 97 5.18 -3.81 4.32
CA LYS A 97 4.77 -2.43 4.63
C LYS A 97 3.52 -2.03 3.84
N ASP A 98 3.51 -2.29 2.53
CA ASP A 98 2.38 -1.97 1.65
C ASP A 98 1.12 -2.77 2.04
N LEU A 99 1.28 -4.04 2.41
CA LEU A 99 0.18 -4.88 2.89
C LEU A 99 -0.41 -4.36 4.21
N ARG A 100 0.46 -4.01 5.19
CA ARG A 100 0.03 -3.41 6.47
C ARG A 100 -0.72 -2.11 6.24
N ALA A 101 -0.24 -1.25 5.35
CA ALA A 101 -0.92 0.00 4.99
C ALA A 101 -2.31 -0.24 4.40
N THR A 102 -2.43 -1.24 3.51
CA THR A 102 -3.72 -1.62 2.90
C THR A 102 -4.70 -2.18 3.93
N LEU A 103 -4.20 -3.04 4.83
CA LEU A 103 -5.02 -3.70 5.85
C LEU A 103 -5.27 -2.86 7.09
N LYS A 104 -4.63 -1.69 7.23
CA LYS A 104 -4.74 -0.80 8.40
C LYS A 104 -6.19 -0.47 8.79
N LYS A 105 -7.11 -0.42 7.81
CA LYS A 105 -8.54 -0.19 8.03
C LYS A 105 -9.22 -1.29 8.86
N PHE A 106 -8.70 -2.52 8.78
CA PHE A 106 -9.23 -3.67 9.53
C PHE A 106 -8.67 -3.78 10.95
N ALA A 107 -7.69 -2.95 11.31
CA ALA A 107 -7.13 -2.90 12.67
C ALA A 107 -8.19 -2.58 13.74
N GLN A 108 -9.31 -1.97 13.36
CA GLN A 108 -10.40 -1.68 14.29
C GLN A 108 -11.23 -2.91 14.71
N PHE A 109 -11.14 -4.02 13.98
CA PHE A 109 -11.96 -5.21 14.17
C PHE A 109 -11.20 -6.40 14.73
N LEU A 110 -9.88 -6.31 14.81
CA LEU A 110 -9.02 -7.42 15.19
C LEU A 110 -8.05 -6.97 16.29
N PRO A 111 -7.66 -7.83 17.24
CA PRO A 111 -6.57 -7.54 18.15
C PRO A 111 -5.23 -7.41 17.39
N CYS A 112 -4.30 -6.58 17.87
CA CYS A 112 -3.01 -6.36 17.20
C CYS A 112 -2.24 -7.67 16.94
N ALA A 113 -2.17 -8.57 17.93
CA ALA A 113 -1.50 -9.86 17.78
C ALA A 113 -2.06 -10.70 16.63
N LYS A 114 -3.40 -10.73 16.48
CA LYS A 114 -4.08 -11.47 15.41
C LYS A 114 -3.91 -10.78 14.06
N PHE A 115 -3.82 -9.45 14.04
CA PHE A 115 -3.52 -8.69 12.83
C PHE A 115 -2.09 -8.94 12.33
N ASP A 116 -1.10 -8.96 13.23
CA ASP A 116 0.28 -9.29 12.87
C ASP A 116 0.41 -10.72 12.37
N GLU A 117 -0.28 -11.66 13.03
CA GLU A 117 -0.37 -13.06 12.59
C GLU A 117 -0.93 -13.14 11.15
N LEU A 118 -2.05 -12.45 10.88
CA LEU A 118 -2.68 -12.39 9.56
C LEU A 118 -1.73 -11.85 8.48
N VAL A 119 -1.07 -10.71 8.74
CA VAL A 119 -0.10 -10.11 7.82
C VAL A 119 1.04 -11.09 7.54
N SER A 120 1.60 -11.71 8.58
CA SER A 120 2.67 -12.69 8.44
C SER A 120 2.25 -13.91 7.60
N ASN A 121 1.02 -14.39 7.81
CA ASN A 121 0.49 -15.56 7.12
C ASN A 121 0.24 -15.26 5.64
N ILE A 122 -0.30 -14.09 5.29
CA ILE A 122 -0.48 -13.68 3.89
C ILE A 122 0.87 -13.57 3.17
N ILE A 123 1.90 -13.04 3.84
CA ILE A 123 3.25 -12.94 3.25
C ILE A 123 3.83 -14.34 3.04
N LYS A 124 3.75 -15.22 4.05
CA LYS A 124 4.20 -16.62 3.95
C LYS A 124 3.48 -17.35 2.82
N GLU A 125 2.17 -17.21 2.72
CA GLU A 125 1.35 -17.81 1.67
C GLU A 125 1.82 -17.36 0.28
N ARG A 126 2.02 -16.05 0.07
CA ARG A 126 2.52 -15.51 -1.19
C ARG A 126 3.92 -16.04 -1.54
N THR A 127 4.81 -16.12 -0.55
CA THR A 127 6.17 -16.66 -0.73
C THR A 127 6.14 -18.15 -1.07
N LEU A 128 5.28 -18.94 -0.39
CA LEU A 128 5.10 -20.36 -0.66
C LEU A 128 4.52 -20.60 -2.06
N LYS A 129 3.50 -19.83 -2.47
CA LYS A 129 2.93 -19.89 -3.82
C LYS A 129 3.98 -19.59 -4.89
N GLN A 130 4.77 -18.53 -4.72
CA GLN A 130 5.90 -18.23 -5.61
C GLN A 130 6.90 -19.39 -5.67
N ARG A 131 7.22 -19.98 -4.50
CA ARG A 131 8.16 -21.09 -4.43
C ARG A 131 7.64 -22.34 -5.11
N ILE A 132 6.36 -22.65 -4.96
CA ILE A 132 5.71 -23.79 -5.62
C ILE A 132 5.76 -23.59 -7.15
N GLU A 133 5.42 -22.40 -7.63
CA GLU A 133 5.47 -22.06 -9.04
C GLU A 133 6.89 -22.22 -9.63
N GLU A 134 7.92 -21.74 -8.94
CA GLU A 134 9.33 -21.95 -9.30
C GLU A 134 9.68 -23.45 -9.40
N LEU A 135 9.28 -24.24 -8.40
CA LEU A 135 9.56 -25.69 -8.38
C LEU A 135 8.84 -26.42 -9.51
N GLN A 136 7.60 -26.04 -9.81
CA GLN A 136 6.85 -26.57 -10.94
C GLN A 136 7.48 -26.18 -12.29
N GLU A 137 8.05 -24.98 -12.41
CA GLU A 137 8.82 -24.57 -13.59
C GLU A 137 10.08 -25.43 -13.76
N TYR A 138 10.83 -25.70 -12.68
CA TYR A 138 11.99 -26.59 -12.74
C TYR A 138 11.59 -28.01 -13.17
N SER A 139 10.50 -28.54 -12.60
CA SER A 139 9.99 -29.87 -12.94
C SER A 139 9.62 -29.97 -14.42
N ARG A 140 8.90 -28.98 -14.95
CA ARG A 140 8.52 -28.90 -16.38
C ARG A 140 9.74 -28.84 -17.31
N ASN A 141 10.83 -28.20 -16.86
CA ASN A 141 12.08 -28.09 -17.61
C ASN A 141 13.08 -29.23 -17.32
N GLY A 142 12.65 -30.29 -16.62
CA GLY A 142 13.48 -31.47 -16.34
C GLY A 142 14.63 -31.23 -15.34
N VAL A 143 14.62 -30.12 -14.58
CA VAL A 143 15.68 -29.78 -13.63
C VAL A 143 15.44 -30.49 -12.30
N LYS A 144 16.12 -31.61 -12.07
CA LYS A 144 15.97 -32.45 -10.86
C LYS A 144 17.11 -32.33 -9.84
N SER A 145 18.20 -31.63 -10.17
CA SER A 145 19.40 -31.51 -9.32
C SER A 145 19.67 -30.06 -8.91
N LEU A 146 20.24 -29.85 -7.72
CA LEU A 146 20.64 -28.54 -7.20
C LEU A 146 21.66 -27.83 -8.12
N LYS A 147 22.61 -28.57 -8.71
CA LYS A 147 23.54 -28.02 -9.71
C LYS A 147 22.79 -27.57 -10.97
N GLY A 148 21.80 -28.35 -11.39
CA GLY A 148 20.91 -28.02 -12.51
C GLY A 148 20.09 -26.76 -12.24
N LYS A 149 19.61 -26.58 -11.00
CA LYS A 149 18.89 -25.38 -10.58
C LYS A 149 19.75 -24.12 -10.73
N ARG A 150 20.98 -24.12 -10.20
CA ARG A 150 21.90 -22.97 -10.34
C ARG A 150 22.15 -22.61 -11.80
N LYS A 151 22.38 -23.61 -12.66
CA LYS A 151 22.57 -23.40 -14.10
C LYS A 151 21.30 -22.83 -14.76
N PHE A 152 20.13 -23.36 -14.40
CA PHE A 152 18.86 -22.85 -14.90
C PHE A 152 18.67 -21.40 -14.50
N ASP A 153 18.78 -21.06 -13.22
CA ASP A 153 18.59 -19.70 -12.67
C ASP A 153 19.55 -18.67 -13.28
N LEU A 154 20.77 -19.06 -13.67
CA LEU A 154 21.71 -18.19 -14.38
C LEU A 154 21.35 -18.01 -15.86
N CYS A 155 20.91 -19.08 -16.52
CA CYS A 155 20.63 -19.06 -17.97
C CYS A 155 19.24 -18.52 -18.31
N THR A 156 18.20 -18.71 -17.48
CA THR A 156 16.83 -18.26 -17.80
C THR A 156 16.70 -16.74 -17.91
N PRO A 157 17.24 -15.91 -17.00
CA PRO A 157 17.15 -14.46 -17.12
C PRO A 157 17.80 -13.94 -18.40
N LEU A 158 18.95 -14.52 -18.79
CA LEU A 158 19.67 -14.18 -20.01
C LEU A 158 18.86 -14.56 -21.26
N LYS A 159 18.31 -15.78 -21.30
CA LYS A 159 17.43 -16.24 -22.39
C LYS A 159 16.15 -15.40 -22.50
N ARG A 160 15.53 -15.04 -21.37
CA ARG A 160 14.34 -14.16 -21.32
C ARG A 160 14.65 -12.74 -21.82
N LYS A 161 15.81 -12.17 -21.46
CA LYS A 161 16.28 -10.87 -21.97
C LYS A 161 16.54 -10.90 -23.48
N ARG A 162 17.21 -11.94 -23.99
CA ARG A 162 17.45 -12.12 -25.43
C ARG A 162 16.14 -12.23 -26.21
N ARG A 163 15.22 -13.10 -25.78
CA ARG A 163 13.89 -13.22 -26.41
C ARG A 163 13.09 -11.92 -26.40
N LYS A 164 13.11 -11.14 -25.29
CA LYS A 164 12.46 -9.83 -25.24
C LYS A 164 13.06 -8.85 -26.28
N LYS A 165 14.38 -8.82 -26.43
CA LYS A 165 15.06 -7.99 -27.44
C LYS A 165 14.72 -8.43 -28.87
N GLU A 166 14.70 -9.74 -29.12
CA GLU A 166 14.31 -10.29 -30.42
C GLU A 166 12.85 -9.96 -30.76
N ILE A 167 11.94 -10.07 -29.79
CA ILE A 167 10.53 -9.67 -29.97
C ILE A 167 10.42 -8.17 -30.20
N ALA A 168 11.15 -7.34 -29.44
CA ALA A 168 11.16 -5.88 -29.63
C ALA A 168 11.67 -5.49 -31.03
N MET A 169 12.79 -6.09 -31.50
CA MET A 169 13.29 -5.88 -32.87
C MET A 169 12.29 -6.33 -33.93
N LYS A 170 11.60 -7.46 -33.72
CA LYS A 170 10.54 -7.90 -34.64
C LYS A 170 9.36 -6.93 -34.64
N VAL A 171 8.95 -6.41 -33.48
CA VAL A 171 7.89 -5.39 -33.39
C VAL A 171 8.32 -4.10 -34.08
N GLU A 172 9.56 -3.65 -33.91
CA GLU A 172 10.11 -2.48 -34.60
C GLU A 172 10.18 -2.69 -36.12
N GLN A 173 10.60 -3.86 -36.58
CA GLN A 173 10.57 -4.23 -38.01
C GLN A 173 9.15 -4.28 -38.55
N ILE A 174 8.19 -4.83 -37.81
CA ILE A 174 6.77 -4.85 -38.18
C ILE A 174 6.22 -3.43 -38.28
N ILE A 175 6.50 -2.57 -37.30
CA ILE A 175 6.12 -1.15 -37.33
C ILE A 175 6.70 -0.45 -38.57
N ALA A 176 7.98 -0.67 -38.88
CA ALA A 176 8.64 -0.05 -40.03
C ALA A 176 8.15 -0.56 -41.39
N THR A 177 7.66 -1.81 -41.47
CA THR A 177 7.23 -2.46 -42.72
C THR A 177 5.72 -2.39 -42.95
N GLN A 178 4.91 -2.42 -41.89
CA GLN A 178 3.44 -2.44 -41.96
C GLN A 178 2.78 -1.10 -41.60
N ILE A 179 3.52 -0.16 -41.00
CA ILE A 179 3.09 1.23 -40.80
C ILE A 179 3.94 2.22 -41.63
N PRO A 180 4.11 2.07 -42.97
CA PRO A 180 4.67 3.16 -43.78
C PRO A 180 3.70 4.34 -43.93
N CYS A 181 2.40 4.15 -43.64
CA CYS A 181 1.33 4.96 -44.21
C CYS A 181 0.81 6.12 -43.35
N LEU A 182 1.28 6.34 -42.11
CA LEU A 182 0.72 7.39 -41.24
C LEU A 182 1.71 8.43 -40.71
N VAL A 183 2.98 8.43 -41.16
CA VAL A 183 3.96 9.50 -40.84
C VAL A 183 4.70 10.04 -42.07
N ARG A 184 4.10 9.95 -43.26
CA ARG A 184 4.41 10.83 -44.41
C ARG A 184 3.12 11.51 -44.91
N GLY A 185 2.36 12.05 -43.96
CA GLY A 185 1.10 12.75 -44.19
C GLY A 185 1.13 14.27 -43.99
N TYR A 186 2.31 14.87 -43.79
CA TYR A 186 2.49 16.33 -43.80
C TYR A 186 3.85 16.69 -44.40
N PHE A 187 3.97 16.57 -45.72
CA PHE A 187 4.72 17.47 -46.62
C PHE A 187 4.76 16.83 -48.02
N CYS A 188 3.72 17.09 -48.82
CA CYS A 188 3.81 16.97 -50.27
C CYS A 188 3.76 18.40 -50.82
N MET A 189 4.93 18.97 -51.10
CA MET A 189 5.08 20.22 -51.85
C MET A 189 6.16 20.00 -52.91
N CYS A 190 5.72 20.00 -54.17
CA CYS A 190 6.43 20.41 -55.38
C CYS A 190 7.84 19.85 -55.67
N LYS A 191 7.97 19.04 -56.73
CA LYS A 191 8.71 19.38 -57.99
C LYS A 191 8.84 18.19 -58.96
N ASN A 192 8.49 18.47 -60.21
CA ASN A 192 9.02 17.92 -61.48
C ASN A 192 8.78 16.45 -61.84
N ARG A 193 7.79 16.21 -62.72
CA ARG A 193 7.95 15.28 -63.85
C ARG A 193 7.64 16.00 -65.17
N PRO A 194 8.46 15.83 -66.22
CA PRO A 194 8.21 16.38 -67.54
C PRO A 194 7.13 15.54 -68.24
N ILE A 195 6.22 16.21 -68.94
CA ILE A 195 5.24 15.58 -69.84
C ILE A 195 5.88 15.55 -71.23
N LEU A 196 6.06 14.33 -71.74
CA LEU A 196 6.49 14.04 -73.10
C LEU A 196 5.27 14.21 -74.03
N ILE A 197 5.43 15.02 -75.08
CA ILE A 197 4.47 15.19 -76.17
C ILE A 197 4.62 13.99 -77.12
N ILE A 198 3.56 13.20 -77.30
CA ILE A 198 3.10 12.65 -78.60
C ILE A 198 1.56 12.55 -78.51
#